data_AF-A0A0R2ZIM4-F1
#
_entry.id   AF-A0A0R2ZIM4-F1
#
_cell.length_a   1.000
_cell.length_b   1.000
_cell.length_c   1.000
_cell.angle_alpha   90.00
_cell.angle_beta   90.00
_cell.angle_gamma   90.00
#
_symmetry.space_group_name_H-M   'P 1'
#
loop_
_entity.id
_entity.type
_entity.pdbx_description
1 polymer ?
#
loop_
_entity_poly.entity_id
_entity_poly.type
_entity_poly.pdbx_seq_one_letter_code
_entity_poly.pdbx_strand_id
1 'polypeptide(L)'
;MAVLHYCYSFTSDVLKKDLAGTPDEVIARLHQKSAEACRKPSHVMAEALEAVRFSPSWLTDEEESDRPAKQLLVCLLGHCHPVLSLGRSGELPYHLILKALLTDAGWSNERITDLIRGKPATILFSMAERKDLEAIFTGLTDIVGILGPDECAKLTMELNSTRDYFFIDHARHEEVLGGIVPNWSGQGAVLAKSAWSRAVDMLSSRASERDALILILD
;
A
#
# COMPACT_ATOMS: atom_id res chain seq x y z
N MET A 1 14.63 1.95 5.67
CA MET A 1 13.99 1.86 4.34
C MET A 1 12.62 1.28 4.58
N ALA A 2 11.55 1.93 4.10
CA ALA A 2 10.21 1.50 4.46
C ALA A 2 9.88 0.11 3.91
N VAL A 3 9.26 -0.71 4.74
CA VAL A 3 8.91 -2.11 4.46
C VAL A 3 7.43 -2.17 4.10
N LEU A 4 7.09 -2.78 2.97
CA LEU A 4 5.69 -3.05 2.64
C LEU A 4 5.19 -4.21 3.51
N HIS A 5 4.22 -3.91 4.38
CA HIS A 5 3.57 -4.89 5.26
C HIS A 5 2.31 -5.43 4.61
N TYR A 6 1.37 -4.55 4.29
CA TYR A 6 0.06 -4.97 3.82
C TYR A 6 -0.37 -4.20 2.60
N CYS A 7 -1.18 -4.86 1.77
CA CYS A 7 -1.92 -4.22 0.72
C CYS A 7 -3.41 -4.47 0.97
N TYR A 8 -4.22 -3.43 0.79
CA TYR A 8 -5.66 -3.52 0.83
C TYR A 8 -6.27 -2.78 -0.35
N SER A 9 -7.45 -3.19 -0.77
CA SER A 9 -8.22 -2.47 -1.80
C SER A 9 -9.32 -1.65 -1.15
N PHE A 10 -9.65 -0.50 -1.73
CA PHE A 10 -10.81 0.28 -1.34
C PHE A 10 -11.44 0.94 -2.57
N THR A 11 -12.76 1.15 -2.51
CA THR A 11 -13.48 1.82 -3.57
C THR A 11 -13.38 3.34 -3.40
N SER A 12 -12.86 4.02 -4.41
CA SER A 12 -12.65 5.47 -4.41
C SER A 12 -13.93 6.30 -4.19
N ASP A 13 -15.10 5.78 -4.56
CA ASP A 13 -16.40 6.43 -4.32
C ASP A 13 -16.72 6.60 -2.82
N VAL A 14 -16.22 5.70 -1.96
CA VAL A 14 -16.42 5.80 -0.51
C VAL A 14 -15.66 7.00 0.05
N LEU A 15 -14.46 7.26 -0.48
CA LEU A 15 -13.67 8.44 -0.11
C LEU A 15 -14.38 9.73 -0.49
N LYS A 16 -15.01 9.80 -1.67
CA LYS A 16 -15.79 10.99 -2.10
C LYS A 16 -16.92 11.31 -1.13
N LYS A 17 -17.60 10.28 -0.60
CA LYS A 17 -18.65 10.45 0.41
C LYS A 17 -18.08 10.98 1.72
N ASP A 18 -16.91 10.53 2.13
CA ASP A 18 -16.30 10.90 3.41
C ASP A 18 -15.71 12.30 3.37
N LEU A 19 -15.22 12.70 2.19
CA LEU A 19 -14.69 14.04 1.92
C LEU A 19 -15.72 15.01 1.35
N ALA A 20 -17.03 14.74 1.41
CA ALA A 20 -18.05 15.67 0.91
C ALA A 20 -18.38 16.77 1.93
N GLY A 21 -18.57 18.02 1.47
CA GLY A 21 -18.95 19.17 2.31
C GLY A 21 -17.82 20.18 2.54
N THR A 22 -18.02 21.13 3.45
CA THR A 22 -16.96 22.08 3.84
C THR A 22 -15.82 21.36 4.57
N PRO A 23 -14.60 21.92 4.63
CA PRO A 23 -13.51 21.30 5.36
C PRO A 23 -13.83 21.00 6.84
N ASP A 24 -14.53 21.91 7.53
CA ASP A 24 -14.94 21.71 8.92
C ASP A 24 -15.94 20.53 9.06
N GLU A 25 -16.89 20.41 8.12
CA GLU A 25 -17.82 19.28 8.09
C GLU A 25 -17.10 17.95 7.83
N VAL A 26 -16.06 17.96 7.00
CA VAL A 26 -15.24 16.78 6.72
C VAL A 26 -14.48 16.38 7.98
N ILE A 27 -13.81 17.31 8.67
CA ILE A 27 -13.07 17.02 9.91
C ILE A 27 -14.00 16.45 10.98
N ALA A 28 -15.16 17.09 11.21
CA ALA A 28 -16.14 16.61 12.18
C ALA A 28 -16.64 15.18 11.86
N ARG A 29 -16.88 14.90 10.56
CA ARG A 29 -17.29 13.57 10.10
C ARG A 29 -16.20 12.52 10.30
N LEU A 30 -14.95 12.84 9.96
CA LEU A 30 -13.82 11.93 10.13
C LEU A 30 -13.58 11.63 11.61
N HIS A 31 -13.71 12.63 12.49
CA HIS A 31 -13.62 12.41 13.94
C HIS A 31 -14.68 11.40 14.42
N GLN A 32 -15.96 11.61 14.06
CA GLN A 32 -17.04 10.71 14.43
C GLN A 32 -16.82 9.29 13.88
N LYS A 33 -16.49 9.18 12.58
CA LYS A 33 -16.35 7.90 11.88
C LYS A 33 -15.14 7.11 12.35
N SER A 34 -14.00 7.76 12.56
CA SER A 34 -12.79 7.10 13.04
C SER A 34 -13.01 6.53 14.45
N ALA A 35 -13.66 7.29 15.34
CA ALA A 35 -14.05 6.81 16.65
C ALA A 35 -15.01 5.61 16.59
N GLU A 36 -15.98 5.61 15.68
CA GLU A 36 -16.89 4.47 15.48
C GLU A 36 -16.15 3.24 14.96
N ALA A 37 -15.30 3.40 13.94
CA ALA A 37 -14.53 2.31 13.34
C ALA A 37 -13.60 1.64 14.38
N CYS A 38 -12.96 2.41 15.26
CA CYS A 38 -12.11 1.87 16.32
C CYS A 38 -12.87 1.16 17.46
N ARG A 39 -14.19 1.37 17.63
CA ARG A 39 -14.97 0.64 18.66
C ARG A 39 -15.16 -0.83 18.32
N LYS A 40 -15.23 -1.15 17.02
CA LYS A 40 -15.42 -2.51 16.50
C LYS A 40 -14.59 -2.68 15.22
N PRO A 41 -13.25 -2.70 15.33
CA PRO A 41 -12.41 -2.82 14.15
C PRO A 41 -12.64 -4.15 13.46
N SER A 42 -12.68 -4.14 12.12
CA SER A 42 -12.60 -5.37 11.34
C SER A 42 -11.23 -6.01 11.54
N HIS A 43 -11.09 -7.30 11.22
CA HIS A 43 -9.78 -7.98 11.29
C HIS A 43 -8.73 -7.27 10.44
N VAL A 44 -9.11 -6.85 9.23
CA VAL A 44 -8.26 -6.09 8.29
C VAL A 44 -7.80 -4.78 8.91
N MET A 45 -8.72 -4.04 9.50
CA MET A 45 -8.41 -2.76 10.13
C MET A 45 -7.48 -2.97 11.34
N ALA A 46 -7.72 -3.96 12.18
CA ALA A 46 -6.88 -4.25 13.34
C ALA A 46 -5.43 -4.56 12.93
N GLU A 47 -5.25 -5.40 11.92
CA GLU A 47 -3.94 -5.74 11.37
C GLU A 47 -3.21 -4.51 10.78
N ALA A 48 -3.92 -3.70 10.00
CA ALA A 48 -3.36 -2.48 9.43
C ALA A 48 -2.96 -1.46 10.49
N LEU A 49 -3.80 -1.28 11.52
CA LEU A 49 -3.53 -0.37 12.65
C LEU A 49 -2.32 -0.81 13.46
N GLU A 50 -2.09 -2.11 13.61
CA GLU A 50 -0.88 -2.63 14.25
C GLU A 50 0.38 -2.27 13.44
N ALA A 51 0.37 -2.47 12.13
CA ALA A 51 1.52 -2.15 11.27
C ALA A 51 1.87 -0.66 11.26
N VAL A 52 0.87 0.24 11.24
CA VAL A 52 1.12 1.70 11.31
C VAL A 52 1.36 2.18 12.74
N ARG A 53 1.46 1.28 13.72
CA ARG A 53 1.70 1.58 15.14
C ARG A 53 0.69 2.57 15.70
N PHE A 54 -0.58 2.33 15.40
CA PHE A 54 -1.70 3.15 15.87
C PHE A 54 -1.65 3.35 17.39
N SER A 55 -1.88 4.59 17.81
CA SER A 55 -2.09 4.95 19.21
C SER A 55 -3.51 5.51 19.39
N PRO A 56 -4.27 5.09 20.41
CA PRO A 56 -5.60 5.66 20.69
C PRO A 56 -5.60 7.19 20.83
N SER A 57 -4.47 7.77 21.24
CA SER A 57 -4.27 9.23 21.30
C SER A 57 -4.48 9.93 19.96
N TRP A 58 -4.27 9.25 18.82
CA TRP A 58 -4.51 9.79 17.47
C TRP A 58 -5.94 10.27 17.25
N LEU A 59 -6.89 9.80 18.07
CA LEU A 59 -8.29 10.17 17.97
C LEU A 59 -8.66 11.36 18.87
N THR A 60 -7.88 11.62 19.92
CA THR A 60 -8.27 12.48 21.04
C THR A 60 -7.28 13.60 21.36
N ASP A 61 -6.03 13.53 20.91
CA ASP A 61 -5.01 14.55 21.21
C ASP A 61 -5.29 15.83 20.41
N GLU A 62 -5.54 16.94 21.09
CA GLU A 62 -5.83 18.23 20.45
C GLU A 62 -4.57 18.97 19.99
N GLU A 63 -3.40 18.60 20.50
CA GLU A 63 -2.12 19.24 20.17
C GLU A 63 -1.47 18.64 18.92
N GLU A 64 -2.02 17.54 18.41
CA GLU A 64 -1.46 16.79 17.30
C GLU A 64 -1.88 17.35 15.92
N SER A 65 -0.94 18.05 15.26
CA SER A 65 -1.20 18.77 13.99
C SER A 65 -1.62 17.90 12.81
N ASP A 66 -1.25 16.62 12.79
CA ASP A 66 -1.59 15.64 11.75
C ASP A 66 -2.79 14.75 12.15
N ARG A 67 -3.49 15.08 13.24
CA ARG A 67 -4.68 14.35 13.70
C ARG A 67 -5.72 14.14 12.59
N PRO A 68 -6.10 15.14 11.78
CA PRO A 68 -7.06 14.91 10.69
C PRO A 68 -6.57 13.85 9.70
N ALA A 69 -5.27 13.82 9.39
CA ALA A 69 -4.67 12.81 8.50
C ALA A 69 -4.74 11.40 9.10
N LYS A 70 -4.46 11.28 10.40
CA LYS A 70 -4.58 10.01 11.13
C LYS A 70 -6.03 9.53 11.18
N GLN A 71 -6.99 10.41 11.44
CA GLN A 71 -8.42 10.08 11.43
C GLN A 71 -8.90 9.66 10.03
N LEU A 72 -8.45 10.36 8.98
CA LEU A 72 -8.71 9.97 7.59
C LEU A 72 -8.19 8.57 7.28
N LEU A 73 -6.96 8.26 7.70
CA LEU A 73 -6.39 6.93 7.52
C LEU A 73 -7.22 5.86 8.24
N VAL A 74 -7.62 6.09 9.49
CA VAL A 74 -8.49 5.17 10.25
C VAL A 74 -9.81 4.93 9.52
N CYS A 75 -10.46 5.98 9.01
CA CYS A 75 -11.67 5.84 8.21
C CYS A 75 -11.43 5.04 6.93
N LEU A 76 -10.34 5.31 6.22
CA LEU A 76 -9.97 4.61 4.99
C LEU A 76 -9.75 3.11 5.24
N LEU A 77 -9.03 2.75 6.31
CA LEU A 77 -8.82 1.37 6.73
C LEU A 77 -10.13 0.66 7.09
N GLY A 78 -11.12 1.39 7.61
CA GLY A 78 -12.48 0.87 7.85
C GLY A 78 -13.23 0.46 6.57
N HIS A 79 -12.78 0.94 5.40
CA HIS A 79 -13.35 0.63 4.08
C HIS A 79 -12.51 -0.34 3.26
N CYS A 80 -11.41 -0.81 3.82
CA CYS A 80 -10.45 -1.66 3.13
C CYS A 80 -10.90 -3.13 3.09
N HIS A 81 -10.61 -3.77 1.96
CA HIS A 81 -10.77 -5.19 1.73
C HIS A 81 -9.41 -5.88 1.62
N PRO A 82 -9.28 -7.12 2.12
CA PRO A 82 -8.01 -7.84 2.09
C PRO A 82 -7.58 -8.10 0.66
N VAL A 83 -6.35 -7.71 0.34
CA VAL A 83 -5.67 -8.09 -0.90
C VAL A 83 -4.65 -9.16 -0.58
N LEU A 84 -4.62 -10.20 -1.40
CA LEU A 84 -3.62 -11.25 -1.26
C LEU A 84 -2.26 -10.74 -1.74
N SER A 85 -1.25 -11.16 -0.99
CA SER A 85 0.15 -11.30 -1.38
C SER A 85 0.96 -10.04 -1.68
N LEU A 86 1.57 -9.49 -0.63
CA LEU A 86 2.99 -9.11 -0.49
C LEU A 86 3.13 -8.62 0.96
N GLY A 87 3.80 -9.38 1.85
CA GLY A 87 4.22 -8.85 3.16
C GLY A 87 3.49 -9.34 4.42
N ARG A 88 2.84 -10.53 4.44
CA ARG A 88 2.25 -10.97 5.72
C ARG A 88 3.31 -11.27 6.78
N SER A 89 2.95 -11.07 8.05
CA SER A 89 3.78 -11.45 9.18
C SER A 89 4.21 -12.92 9.09
N GLY A 90 5.51 -13.18 9.18
CA GLY A 90 6.10 -14.51 9.03
C GLY A 90 6.32 -14.98 7.58
N GLU A 91 5.91 -14.20 6.58
CA GLU A 91 6.30 -14.45 5.19
C GLU A 91 7.68 -13.88 4.88
N LEU A 92 8.28 -14.43 3.82
CA LEU A 92 9.51 -13.90 3.27
C LEU A 92 9.29 -12.45 2.80
N PRO A 93 10.31 -11.57 2.90
CA PRO A 93 10.21 -10.19 2.46
C PRO A 93 10.24 -10.12 0.92
N TYR A 94 9.18 -10.60 0.27
CA TYR A 94 9.07 -10.71 -1.18
C TYR A 94 9.21 -9.36 -1.89
N HIS A 95 8.94 -8.24 -1.21
CA HIS A 95 9.21 -6.91 -1.75
C HIS A 95 10.71 -6.64 -1.92
N LEU A 96 11.59 -7.20 -1.08
CA LEU A 96 13.05 -7.10 -1.25
C LEU A 96 13.54 -7.95 -2.42
N ILE A 97 12.99 -9.17 -2.54
CA ILE A 97 13.27 -10.08 -3.67
C ILE A 97 12.85 -9.42 -4.98
N LEU A 98 11.62 -8.89 -5.03
CA LEU A 98 11.06 -8.19 -6.17
C LEU A 98 11.91 -6.96 -6.52
N LYS A 99 12.26 -6.12 -5.54
CA LYS A 99 13.12 -4.95 -5.73
C LYS A 99 14.44 -5.32 -6.40
N ALA A 100 15.13 -6.33 -5.88
CA ALA A 100 16.44 -6.72 -6.40
C ALA A 100 16.36 -7.29 -7.81
N LEU A 101 15.40 -8.18 -8.06
CA LEU A 101 15.20 -8.80 -9.37
C LEU A 101 14.73 -7.80 -10.42
N LEU A 102 13.86 -6.85 -10.08
CA LEU A 102 13.46 -5.78 -11.01
C LEU A 102 14.62 -4.82 -11.31
N THR A 103 15.44 -4.50 -10.30
CA THR A 103 16.65 -3.68 -10.51
C THR A 103 17.59 -4.38 -11.49
N ASP A 104 17.82 -5.69 -11.32
CA ASP A 104 18.66 -6.47 -12.22
C ASP A 104 18.05 -6.63 -13.62
N ALA A 105 16.72 -6.70 -13.72
CA ALA A 105 15.98 -6.67 -14.98
C ALA A 105 15.96 -5.28 -15.65
N GLY A 106 16.60 -4.27 -15.06
CA GLY A 106 16.77 -2.94 -15.65
C GLY A 106 15.63 -1.96 -15.38
N TRP A 107 14.75 -2.23 -14.42
CA TRP A 107 13.73 -1.26 -14.02
C TRP A 107 14.35 -0.02 -13.36
N SER A 108 13.72 1.13 -13.59
CA SER A 108 14.12 2.35 -12.90
C SER A 108 13.73 2.31 -11.43
N ASN A 109 14.53 2.96 -10.58
CA ASN A 109 14.24 3.10 -9.15
C ASN A 109 12.87 3.73 -8.88
N GLU A 110 12.42 4.66 -9.72
CA GLU A 110 11.11 5.29 -9.62
C GLU A 110 9.98 4.27 -9.78
N ARG A 111 10.05 3.41 -10.81
CA ARG A 111 9.04 2.36 -11.05
C ARG A 111 9.00 1.31 -9.97
N ILE A 112 10.16 0.90 -9.48
CA ILE A 112 10.26 -0.04 -8.35
C ILE A 112 9.67 0.60 -7.08
N THR A 113 9.91 1.90 -6.88
CA THR A 113 9.34 2.64 -5.76
C THR A 113 7.82 2.74 -5.89
N ASP A 114 7.30 3.08 -7.06
CA ASP A 114 5.86 3.10 -7.32
C ASP A 114 5.22 1.74 -7.01
N LEU A 115 5.82 0.64 -7.44
CA LEU A 115 5.27 -0.71 -7.19
C LEU A 115 5.23 -1.10 -5.72
N ILE A 116 6.30 -0.79 -4.96
CA ILE A 116 6.47 -1.29 -3.59
C ILE A 116 5.93 -0.30 -2.56
N ARG A 117 5.95 1.00 -2.87
CA ARG A 117 5.58 2.09 -1.95
C ARG A 117 4.40 2.93 -2.44
N GLY A 118 3.96 2.77 -3.67
CA GLY A 118 2.89 3.58 -4.23
C GLY A 118 3.25 5.05 -4.39
N LYS A 119 2.23 5.84 -4.69
CA LYS A 119 2.27 7.30 -4.67
C LYS A 119 1.97 7.83 -3.27
N PRO A 120 2.38 9.07 -2.94
CA PRO A 120 2.00 9.70 -1.69
C PRO A 120 0.49 9.73 -1.52
N ALA A 121 0.01 9.47 -0.30
CA ALA A 121 -1.42 9.40 -0.01
C ALA A 121 -2.19 10.71 -0.25
N THR A 122 -1.52 11.84 -0.42
CA THR A 122 -2.15 13.10 -0.84
C THR A 122 -2.86 12.97 -2.19
N ILE A 123 -2.50 11.98 -3.02
CA ILE A 123 -3.22 11.69 -4.28
C ILE A 123 -4.70 11.35 -4.06
N LEU A 124 -5.08 10.88 -2.86
CA LEU A 124 -6.47 10.62 -2.48
C LEU A 124 -7.36 11.86 -2.68
N PHE A 125 -6.83 13.05 -2.40
CA PHE A 125 -7.57 14.30 -2.59
C PHE A 125 -7.79 14.62 -4.06
N SER A 126 -6.82 14.30 -4.93
CA SER A 126 -7.00 14.40 -6.37
C SER A 126 -8.05 13.41 -6.88
N MET A 127 -8.02 12.16 -6.40
CA MET A 127 -9.01 11.13 -6.76
C MET A 127 -10.43 11.48 -6.30
N ALA A 128 -10.54 12.15 -5.15
CA ALA A 128 -11.81 12.60 -4.60
C ALA A 128 -12.27 13.96 -5.14
N GLU A 129 -11.51 14.59 -6.04
CA GLU A 129 -11.78 15.95 -6.57
C GLU A 129 -11.82 17.03 -5.47
N ARG A 130 -10.99 16.86 -4.43
CA ARG A 130 -10.92 17.68 -3.21
C ARG A 130 -9.50 18.15 -2.88
N LYS A 131 -8.77 18.65 -3.89
CA LYS A 131 -7.41 19.19 -3.72
C LYS A 131 -7.32 20.32 -2.70
N ASP A 132 -8.41 21.03 -2.45
CA ASP A 132 -8.52 22.06 -1.41
C ASP A 132 -8.23 21.53 0.01
N LEU A 133 -8.40 20.23 0.23
CA LEU A 133 -8.15 19.58 1.52
C LEU A 133 -6.67 19.24 1.74
N GLU A 134 -5.82 19.24 0.71
CA GLU A 134 -4.40 18.84 0.83
C GLU A 134 -3.65 19.62 1.92
N ALA A 135 -3.98 20.91 2.10
CA ALA A 135 -3.35 21.77 3.09
C ALA A 135 -3.73 21.44 4.55
N ILE A 136 -4.81 20.68 4.76
CA ILE A 136 -5.36 20.36 6.09
C ILE A 136 -4.85 19.01 6.59
N PHE A 137 -4.66 18.05 5.66
CA PHE A 137 -4.27 16.68 5.99
C PHE A 137 -2.76 16.49 5.83
N THR A 138 -1.99 17.24 6.62
CA THR A 138 -0.53 17.13 6.67
C THR A 138 -0.10 15.80 7.29
N GLY A 139 1.04 15.23 6.87
CA GLY A 139 1.60 14.00 7.43
C GLY A 139 1.09 12.68 6.82
N LEU A 140 0.08 12.74 5.94
CA LEU A 140 -0.47 11.54 5.29
C LEU A 140 0.55 10.81 4.40
N THR A 141 1.56 11.53 3.88
CA THR A 141 2.58 11.00 2.96
C THR A 141 3.50 9.96 3.58
N ASP A 142 3.59 9.93 4.91
CA ASP A 142 4.60 9.15 5.62
C ASP A 142 4.05 7.81 6.12
N ILE A 143 2.72 7.65 6.11
CA ILE A 143 2.06 6.50 6.75
C ILE A 143 1.69 5.42 5.74
N VAL A 144 1.22 5.80 4.54
CA VAL A 144 0.75 4.84 3.53
C VAL A 144 1.07 5.30 2.11
N GLY A 145 1.21 4.31 1.23
CA GLY A 145 1.27 4.48 -0.22
C GLY A 145 -0.07 4.21 -0.87
N ILE A 146 -0.35 4.88 -2.00
CA ILE A 146 -1.58 4.67 -2.78
C ILE A 146 -1.24 4.32 -4.22
N LEU A 147 -1.89 3.29 -4.76
CA LEU A 147 -1.91 3.00 -6.19
C LEU A 147 -3.34 3.16 -6.69
N GLY A 148 -3.56 4.18 -7.52
CA GLY A 148 -4.82 4.37 -8.21
C GLY A 148 -5.07 3.27 -9.25
N PRO A 149 -6.31 3.20 -9.78
CA PRO A 149 -6.67 2.14 -10.70
C PRO A 149 -5.84 2.12 -11.99
N ASP A 150 -5.52 3.31 -12.51
CA ASP A 150 -4.71 3.49 -13.72
C ASP A 150 -3.24 3.13 -13.47
N GLU A 151 -2.72 3.47 -12.29
CA GLU A 151 -1.37 3.08 -11.87
C GLU A 151 -1.24 1.57 -11.76
N CYS A 152 -2.22 0.89 -11.15
CA CYS A 152 -2.24 -0.57 -11.07
C CYS A 152 -2.21 -1.19 -12.47
N ALA A 153 -3.02 -0.69 -13.41
CA ALA A 153 -3.04 -1.21 -14.77
C ALA A 153 -1.68 -1.03 -15.48
N LYS A 154 -1.06 0.15 -15.37
CA LYS A 154 0.26 0.45 -15.94
C LYS A 154 1.34 -0.44 -15.36
N LEU A 155 1.41 -0.56 -14.03
CA LEU A 155 2.39 -1.38 -13.34
C LEU A 155 2.20 -2.87 -13.66
N THR A 156 0.96 -3.35 -13.81
CA THR A 156 0.69 -4.73 -14.23
C THR A 156 1.22 -4.99 -15.64
N MET A 157 0.98 -4.08 -16.59
CA MET A 157 1.51 -4.23 -17.95
C MET A 157 3.04 -4.25 -17.97
N GLU A 158 3.66 -3.34 -17.22
CA GLU A 158 5.12 -3.26 -17.12
C GLU A 158 5.68 -4.52 -16.46
N LEU A 159 5.11 -4.98 -15.34
CA LEU A 159 5.53 -6.20 -14.63
C LEU A 159 5.41 -7.45 -15.52
N ASN A 160 4.33 -7.54 -16.31
CA ASN A 160 4.16 -8.61 -17.28
C ASN A 160 5.21 -8.59 -18.40
N SER A 161 5.73 -7.42 -18.78
CA SER A 161 6.83 -7.34 -19.77
C SER A 161 8.13 -7.98 -19.27
N THR A 162 8.31 -8.09 -17.95
CA THR A 162 9.44 -8.78 -17.33
C THR A 162 9.16 -10.23 -16.95
N ARG A 163 7.99 -10.77 -17.26
CA ARG A 163 7.60 -12.13 -16.86
C ARG A 163 8.65 -13.17 -17.21
N ASP A 164 9.16 -13.16 -18.44
CA ASP A 164 10.10 -14.19 -18.88
C ASP A 164 11.40 -14.17 -18.08
N TYR A 165 11.86 -12.99 -17.66
CA TYR A 165 13.00 -12.85 -16.76
C TYR A 165 12.79 -13.63 -15.46
N PHE A 166 11.63 -13.49 -14.81
CA PHE A 166 11.32 -14.20 -13.55
C PHE A 166 11.07 -15.71 -13.72
N PHE A 167 10.71 -16.17 -14.92
CA PHE A 167 10.30 -17.55 -15.15
C PHE A 167 11.40 -18.44 -15.73
N ILE A 168 12.43 -17.84 -16.33
CA ILE A 168 13.63 -18.53 -16.77
C ILE A 168 14.48 -18.86 -15.53
N ASP A 169 14.94 -20.11 -15.45
CA ASP A 169 15.91 -20.49 -14.43
C ASP A 169 17.28 -19.89 -14.78
N HIS A 170 17.74 -18.95 -13.97
CA HIS A 170 18.95 -18.21 -14.22
C HIS A 170 19.84 -18.31 -12.98
N ALA A 171 21.05 -18.84 -13.13
CA ALA A 171 22.07 -18.82 -12.08
C ALA A 171 22.33 -17.39 -11.53
N ARG A 172 21.96 -16.37 -12.30
CA ARG A 172 21.99 -14.95 -11.93
C ARG A 172 20.97 -14.59 -10.85
N HIS A 173 19.82 -15.25 -10.79
CA HIS A 173 18.88 -15.06 -9.68
C HIS A 173 19.50 -15.49 -8.36
N GLU A 174 20.24 -16.60 -8.33
CA GLU A 174 20.96 -17.05 -7.12
C GLU A 174 22.02 -16.03 -6.71
N GLU A 175 22.78 -15.48 -7.67
CA GLU A 175 23.78 -14.44 -7.42
C GLU A 175 23.14 -13.16 -6.84
N VAL A 176 22.06 -12.67 -7.45
CA VAL A 176 21.35 -11.46 -7.00
C VAL A 176 20.74 -11.66 -5.62
N LEU A 177 20.17 -12.84 -5.34
CA LEU A 177 19.47 -13.13 -4.09
C LEU A 177 20.39 -13.56 -2.95
N GLY A 178 21.59 -14.07 -3.25
CA GLY A 178 22.56 -14.53 -2.26
C GLY A 178 22.99 -13.44 -1.27
N GLY A 179 22.92 -12.16 -1.68
CA GLY A 179 23.17 -11.01 -0.80
C GLY A 179 21.99 -10.58 0.06
N ILE A 180 20.79 -11.11 -0.17
CA ILE A 180 19.55 -10.70 0.50
C ILE A 180 19.14 -11.74 1.53
N VAL A 181 19.29 -13.04 1.21
CA VAL A 181 18.96 -14.11 2.15
C VAL A 181 20.07 -15.18 2.15
N PRO A 182 20.97 -15.17 3.16
CA PRO A 182 22.27 -15.86 3.08
C PRO A 182 22.24 -17.40 3.11
N ASN A 183 21.08 -18.08 3.03
CA ASN A 183 20.96 -19.54 3.19
C ASN A 183 20.11 -20.22 2.08
N TRP A 184 19.91 -19.60 0.92
CA TRP A 184 18.86 -19.99 -0.03
C TRP A 184 19.33 -20.67 -1.33
N SER A 185 20.55 -21.19 -1.32
CA SER A 185 21.13 -21.88 -2.48
C SER A 185 20.16 -22.91 -3.08
N GLY A 186 19.77 -22.72 -4.34
CA GLY A 186 18.94 -23.65 -5.11
C GLY A 186 17.43 -23.38 -5.04
N GLN A 187 17.00 -22.23 -4.50
CA GLN A 187 15.60 -21.82 -4.48
C GLN A 187 15.32 -20.51 -5.25
N GLY A 188 16.34 -19.87 -5.83
CA GLY A 188 16.24 -18.57 -6.47
C GLY A 188 15.18 -18.50 -7.56
N ALA A 189 15.07 -19.54 -8.40
CA ALA A 189 14.03 -19.61 -9.43
C ALA A 189 12.61 -19.74 -8.86
N VAL A 190 12.43 -20.47 -7.75
CA VAL A 190 11.12 -20.61 -7.09
C VAL A 190 10.70 -19.28 -6.47
N LEU A 191 11.64 -18.60 -5.82
CA LEU A 191 11.43 -17.31 -5.18
C LEU A 191 11.16 -16.20 -6.18
N ALA A 192 11.87 -16.17 -7.31
CA ALA A 192 11.64 -15.23 -8.40
C ALA A 192 10.20 -15.37 -8.93
N LYS A 193 9.80 -16.60 -9.29
CA LYS A 193 8.43 -16.89 -9.74
C LYS A 193 7.39 -16.49 -8.71
N SER A 194 7.62 -16.82 -7.44
CA SER A 194 6.68 -16.48 -6.37
C SER A 194 6.57 -14.97 -6.16
N ALA A 195 7.69 -14.24 -6.16
CA ALA A 195 7.69 -12.78 -6.02
C ALA A 195 6.92 -12.10 -7.15
N TRP A 196 7.13 -12.54 -8.40
CA TRP A 196 6.39 -12.03 -9.55
C TRP A 196 4.89 -12.32 -9.44
N SER A 197 4.51 -13.57 -9.17
CA SER A 197 3.09 -13.95 -9.09
C SER A 197 2.38 -13.16 -8.00
N ARG A 198 3.01 -13.02 -6.82
CA ARG A 198 2.46 -12.25 -5.71
C ARG A 198 2.25 -10.77 -6.06
N ALA A 199 3.22 -10.17 -6.76
CA ALA A 199 3.09 -8.78 -7.21
C ALA A 199 1.97 -8.60 -8.25
N VAL A 200 1.82 -9.53 -9.20
CA VAL A 200 0.71 -9.52 -10.16
C VAL A 200 -0.63 -9.71 -9.47
N ASP A 201 -0.72 -10.67 -8.53
CA ASP A 201 -1.91 -10.95 -7.75
C ASP A 201 -2.32 -9.70 -6.94
N MET A 202 -1.37 -9.03 -6.27
CA MET A 202 -1.61 -7.77 -5.57
C MET A 202 -2.25 -6.72 -6.48
N LEU A 203 -1.64 -6.45 -7.64
CA LEU A 203 -2.14 -5.43 -8.58
C LEU A 203 -3.49 -5.79 -9.22
N SER A 204 -3.79 -7.09 -9.31
CA SER A 204 -5.00 -7.63 -9.97
C SER A 204 -6.13 -7.94 -9.00
N SER A 205 -5.87 -7.98 -7.69
CA SER A 205 -6.79 -8.36 -6.61
C SER A 205 -7.98 -7.42 -6.36
N ARG A 206 -8.08 -6.34 -7.14
CA ARG A 206 -9.12 -5.31 -7.01
C ARG A 206 -10.50 -5.93 -7.27
N ALA A 207 -11.49 -5.58 -6.45
CA ALA A 207 -12.86 -6.05 -6.65
C ALA A 207 -13.53 -5.36 -7.85
N SER A 208 -13.07 -4.17 -8.20
CA SER A 208 -13.55 -3.36 -9.34
C SER A 208 -12.41 -2.60 -10.02
N GLU A 209 -12.60 -2.23 -11.29
CA GLU A 209 -11.72 -1.30 -12.02
C GLU A 209 -11.68 0.11 -11.40
N ARG A 210 -12.59 0.43 -10.46
CA ARG A 210 -12.60 1.71 -9.73
C ARG A 210 -11.85 1.66 -8.40
N ASP A 211 -11.41 0.48 -7.98
CA ASP A 211 -10.73 0.32 -6.71
C ASP A 211 -9.27 0.74 -6.83
N ALA A 212 -8.80 1.39 -5.78
CA ALA A 212 -7.40 1.70 -5.57
C ALA A 212 -6.82 0.75 -4.52
N LEU A 213 -5.50 0.65 -4.51
CA LEU A 213 -4.76 -0.06 -3.48
C LEU A 213 -4.18 0.94 -2.48
N ILE A 214 -4.27 0.58 -1.21
CA ILE A 214 -3.51 1.18 -0.12
C ILE A 214 -2.39 0.22 0.28
N LEU A 215 -1.19 0.76 0.41
CA LEU A 215 0.04 0.07 0.75
C LEU A 215 0.46 0.54 2.14
N ILE A 216 0.46 -0.37 3.12
CA ILE A 216 0.87 -0.07 4.50
C ILE A 216 2.39 -0.23 4.61
N LEU A 217 3.05 0.85 5.04
CA LEU A 217 4.50 0.97 5.09
C LEU A 217 5.00 1.05 6.55
N ASP A 218 6.20 0.51 6.85
CA ASP A 218 6.97 0.76 8.10
C ASP A 218 7.89 1.98 7.99
#